data_AF-A0A917JBN1-F1
#
_entry.id   AF-A0A917JBN1-F1
#
_cell.length_a   1.000
_cell.length_b   1.000
_cell.length_c   1.000
_cell.angle_alpha   90.00
_cell.angle_beta   90.00
_cell.angle_gamma   90.00
#
_symmetry.space_group_name_H-M   'P 1'
#
loop_
_entity.id
_entity.type
_entity.pdbx_description
1 polymer ?
#
loop_
_entity_poly.entity_id
_entity_poly.type
_entity_poly.pdbx_seq_one_letter_code
_entity_poly.pdbx_strand_id
1 'polypeptide(L)' 'MELPEDYKPVDEQVLRTLKHDVKNQLSNINLAIEQLRYELENPTEDCIFYMDTIAASCRAINNMMKDVG' A
#
# COMPACT_ATOMS: atom_id res chain seq x y z
N MET A 1 23.49 6.87 -26.05
CA MET A 1 23.12 5.50 -25.66
C MET A 1 21.79 5.23 -26.33
N GLU A 2 21.76 4.37 -27.34
CA GLU A 2 20.51 4.00 -28.01
C GLU A 2 19.76 3.02 -27.12
N LEU A 3 18.47 3.29 -26.90
CA LEU A 3 17.60 2.39 -26.17
C LEU A 3 17.35 1.13 -27.03
N PRO A 4 17.27 -0.06 -26.41
CA PRO A 4 17.01 -1.29 -27.15
C PRO A 4 15.64 -1.22 -27.87
N GLU A 5 15.53 -1.91 -29.02
CA GLU A 5 14.35 -1.86 -29.91
C GLU A 5 13.02 -2.28 -29.24
N ASP A 6 13.08 -2.96 -28.10
CA ASP A 6 11.94 -3.41 -27.31
C ASP A 6 11.58 -2.50 -26.13
N TYR A 7 12.23 -1.34 -26.00
CA TYR A 7 11.90 -0.34 -24.99
C TYR A 7 10.50 0.24 -25.24
N LYS A 8 9.49 -0.37 -24.60
CA LYS A 8 8.16 0.21 -24.50
C LYS A 8 8.15 1.17 -23.31
N PRO A 9 7.97 2.48 -23.51
CA PRO A 9 7.75 3.37 -22.38
C PRO A 9 6.53 2.84 -21.59
N VAL A 10 6.69 2.71 -20.27
CA VAL A 10 5.55 2.42 -19.40
C VAL A 10 4.55 3.54 -19.63
N ASP A 11 3.36 3.17 -20.11
CA ASP A 11 2.29 4.13 -20.33
C ASP A 11 2.00 4.83 -18.99
N GLU A 12 2.24 6.14 -18.93
CA GLU A 12 2.02 6.94 -17.73
C GLU A 12 0.60 6.76 -17.18
N GLN A 13 -0.37 6.51 -18.07
CA GLN A 13 -1.75 6.24 -17.69
C GLN A 13 -1.89 4.91 -16.94
N VAL A 14 -1.17 3.88 -17.38
CA VAL A 14 -1.12 2.58 -16.69
C VAL A 14 -0.47 2.74 -15.31
N LEU A 15 0.62 3.50 -15.22
CA LEU A 15 1.29 3.75 -13.95
C LEU A 15 0.41 4.53 -12.96
N ARG A 16 -0.31 5.55 -13.45
CA ARG A 16 -1.27 6.33 -12.65
C ARG A 16 -2.41 5.46 -12.14
N THR A 17 -2.94 4.59 -13.00
CA THR A 17 -4.02 3.65 -12.64
C THR A 17 -3.54 2.68 -11.57
N LEU A 18 -2.36 2.07 -11.75
CA LEU A 18 -1.76 1.20 -10.76
C LEU A 18 -1.55 1.91 -9.41
N LYS A 19 -1.04 3.16 -9.43
CA LYS A 19 -0.83 3.97 -8.22
C LYS A 19 -2.13 4.25 -7.49
N HIS A 20 -3.19 4.57 -8.24
CA HIS A 20 -4.52 4.77 -7.67
C HIS A 20 -5.05 3.48 -7.01
N ASP A 21 -4.98 2.35 -7.72
CA ASP A 21 -5.54 1.10 -7.24
C ASP A 21 -4.81 0.57 -6.01
N VAL A 22 -3.46 0.65 -6.00
CA VAL A 22 -2.65 0.32 -4.83
C VAL A 22 -3.03 1.22 -3.65
N LYS A 23 -3.12 2.54 -3.84
CA LYS A 23 -3.54 3.45 -2.75
C LYS A 23 -4.90 3.08 -2.19
N ASN A 24 -5.86 2.75 -3.06
CA ASN A 24 -7.19 2.34 -2.65
C ASN A 24 -7.17 1.06 -1.79
N GLN A 25 -6.39 0.05 -2.19
CA GLN A 25 -6.24 -1.18 -1.39
C GLN A 25 -5.59 -0.90 -0.03
N LEU A 26 -4.55 -0.06 0.01
CA LEU A 26 -3.90 0.32 1.27
C LEU A 26 -4.85 1.09 2.20
N SER A 27 -5.70 1.96 1.65
CA SER A 27 -6.74 2.65 2.41
C SER A 27 -7.76 1.66 3.00
N ASN A 28 -8.21 0.68 2.21
CA ASN A 28 -9.15 -0.35 2.66
C ASN A 28 -8.54 -1.22 3.79
N ILE A 29 -7.27 -1.62 3.66
CA ILE A 29 -6.58 -2.40 4.70
C ILE A 29 -6.46 -1.60 6.00
N ASN A 30 -6.06 -0.33 5.93
CA ASN A 30 -5.99 0.52 7.12
C ASN A 30 -7.37 0.69 7.77
N LEU A 31 -8.42 0.90 6.99
CA LEU A 31 -9.78 0.98 7.52
C LEU A 31 -10.19 -0.31 8.24
N ALA A 32 -9.90 -1.47 7.65
CA ALA A 32 -10.20 -2.77 8.27
C ALA A 32 -9.44 -2.95 9.59
N ILE A 33 -8.18 -2.52 9.67
CA ILE A 33 -7.41 -2.54 10.93
C ILE A 33 -8.07 -1.64 11.99
N GLU A 34 -8.49 -0.42 11.62
CA GLU A 34 -9.15 0.49 12.57
C GLU A 34 -10.47 -0.07 13.09
N GLN A 35 -11.28 -0.69 12.22
CA GLN A 35 -12.50 -1.38 12.67
C GLN A 35 -12.17 -2.58 13.58
N LEU A 36 -11.15 -3.36 13.23
CA LEU A 36 -10.73 -4.52 14.02
C LEU A 36 -10.23 -4.12 15.41
N ARG A 37 -9.52 -2.99 15.55
CA ARG A 37 -9.10 -2.44 16.85
C ARG A 37 -10.30 -2.09 17.74
N TYR A 38 -11.41 -1.67 17.14
CA TYR A 38 -12.63 -1.35 17.86
C TYR A 38 -13.44 -2.61 18.24
N GLU A 39 -13.47 -3.61 17.36
CA GLU A 39 -14.21 -4.87 17.58
C GLU A 39 -13.52 -5.83 18.56
N LEU A 40 -12.18 -5.80 18.65
CA LEU A 40 -11.44 -6.65 19.56
C LEU A 40 -11.49 -6.11 21.00
N GLU A 41 -12.32 -6.72 21.84
CA GLU A 41 -12.29 -6.48 23.29
C GLU A 41 -11.03 -7.12 23.92
N ASN A 42 -10.20 -6.32 24.57
CA ASN A 42 -8.95 -6.74 25.24
C ASN A 42 -7.96 -7.50 24.31
N PRO A 43 -7.48 -6.87 23.22
CA PRO A 43 -6.53 -7.53 22.33
C PRO A 43 -5.22 -7.84 23.06
N THR A 44 -4.63 -8.99 22.75
CA THR A 44 -3.31 -9.35 23.26
C THR A 44 -2.24 -8.42 22.70
N GLU A 45 -1.08 -8.35 23.36
CA GLU A 45 0.08 -7.60 22.85
C GLU A 45 0.47 -8.05 21.43
N ASP A 46 0.43 -9.35 21.15
CA ASP A 46 0.69 -9.90 19.82
C ASP A 46 -0.31 -9.39 18.78
N CYS A 47 -1.61 -9.36 19.11
CA CYS A 47 -2.64 -8.83 18.21
C CYS A 47 -2.39 -7.35 17.88
N ILE A 48 -2.08 -6.53 18.90
CA ILE A 48 -1.73 -5.12 18.72
C ILE A 48 -0.49 -4.99 17.84
N PHE A 49 0.55 -5.77 18.13
CA PHE A 49 1.80 -5.78 17.37
C PHE A 49 1.59 -6.11 15.89
N TYR A 50 0.79 -7.13 15.58
CA TYR A 50 0.50 -7.50 14.20
C TYR A 50 -0.29 -6.41 13.47
N MET A 51 -1.32 -5.84 14.10
CA MET A 51 -2.08 -4.74 13.50
C MET A 51 -1.22 -3.51 13.23
N ASP A 52 -0.33 -3.16 14.16
CA ASP A 52 0.62 -2.04 14.01
C ASP A 52 1.63 -2.31 12.89
N THR A 53 2.13 -3.54 12.80
CA THR A 53 3.08 -3.97 11.77
C THR A 53 2.46 -3.92 10.37
N ILE A 54 1.21 -4.37 10.23
CA ILE A 54 0.49 -4.31 8.95
C ILE A 54 0.26 -2.83 8.57
N ALA A 55 -0.23 -2.00 9.50
CA ALA A 55 -0.47 -0.58 9.25
C ALA A 55 0.84 0.16 8.88
N ALA A 56 1.96 -0.16 9.54
CA ALA A 56 3.28 0.37 9.22
C ALA A 56 3.73 -0.04 7.81
N SER A 57 3.52 -1.30 7.44
CA SER A 57 3.82 -1.81 6.10
C SER A 57 2.99 -1.09 5.03
N CYS A 58 1.70 -0.86 5.27
CA CYS A 58 0.85 -0.09 4.36
C CYS A 58 1.35 1.34 4.16
N ARG A 59 1.80 2.00 5.24
CA ARG A 59 2.41 3.34 5.16
C ARG A 59 3.71 3.34 4.35
N ALA A 60 4.56 2.33 4.56
CA ALA A 60 5.80 2.17 3.80
C ALA A 60 5.53 2.00 2.31
N ILE A 61 4.58 1.13 1.92
CA ILE A 61 4.19 0.93 0.52
C ILE A 61 3.63 2.23 -0.06
N ASN A 62 2.73 2.92 0.65
CA ASN A 62 2.19 4.20 0.17
C ASN A 62 3.28 5.25 -0.06
N ASN A 63 4.33 5.27 0.77
CA ASN A 63 5.48 6.16 0.58
C ASN A 63 6.32 5.74 -0.62
N MET A 64 6.64 4.45 -0.80
CA MET A 64 7.35 3.97 -2.00
C MET A 64 6.59 4.33 -3.28
N MET A 65 5.26 4.27 -3.27
CA MET A 65 4.43 4.65 -4.41
C MET A 65 4.44 6.16 -4.71
N LYS A 66 4.89 7.02 -3.79
CA LYS A 66 5.09 8.45 -4.09
C LYS A 66 6.25 8.65 -5.05
N ASP A 67 7.30 7.86 -4.88
CA ASP A 67 8.54 7.91 -5.65
C ASP A 67 8.46 7.15 -6.98
N VAL A 68 7.38 6.37 -7.18
CA VAL A 68 7.05 5.74 -8.46
C VAL A 68 6.38 6.79 -9.38
N GLY A 69 7.11 7.19 -10.43
CA GLY A 69 6.76 8.21 -11.42
C GLY A 69 8.00 8.98 -11.86
#